data_AF-A0A8T1D735-F1
#
_entry.id   AF-A0A8T1D735-F1
#
_cell.length_a   1.000
_cell.length_b   1.000
_cell.length_c   1.000
_cell.angle_alpha   90.00
_cell.angle_beta   90.00
_cell.angle_gamma   90.00
#
_symmetry.space_group_name_H-M   'P 1'
#
loop_
_entity.id
_entity.type
_entity.pdbx_description
1 polymer ?
#
loop_
_entity_poly.entity_id
_entity_poly.type
_entity_poly.pdbx_seq_one_letter_code
_entity_poly.pdbx_strand_id
1 'polypeptide(L)'
;MHSTATMFLRRSGRAFSTASTGRRMLCSLQELRDLQGKGLKFPLHPPEPKEAAPKADTKPRRRRDLLATGFVFFNEKTQQPRAFINRCPHAMLELDFDDSDFFCEGFIHCKVHAAFFDPDTGICLQGPISSRKALRGLDELRVEVHGEDVVLLAEQSKARFTSMPAYDSQEPEAYKREKQRELAEALAKRSDMSEVEEIQQRLHEKTMARLKQYEQMDQAPRKAKK
;
A
#
# COMPACT_ATOMS: atom_id res chain seq x y z
N MET A 1 -23.86 -35.42 34.34
CA MET A 1 -22.97 -34.97 33.26
C MET A 1 -23.70 -33.88 32.50
N HIS A 2 -23.42 -32.62 32.84
CA HIS A 2 -24.09 -31.45 32.25
C HIS A 2 -23.37 -31.08 30.95
N SER A 3 -24.03 -31.25 29.81
CA SER A 3 -23.51 -30.84 28.51
C SER A 3 -23.98 -29.40 28.22
N THR A 4 -23.05 -28.45 28.30
CA THR A 4 -23.25 -27.05 27.95
C THR A 4 -23.16 -26.89 26.43
N ALA A 5 -24.25 -26.46 25.80
CA ALA A 5 -24.26 -26.09 24.38
C ALA A 5 -23.69 -24.68 24.21
N THR A 6 -22.48 -24.60 23.68
CA THR A 6 -21.79 -23.34 23.33
C THR A 6 -22.37 -22.77 22.04
N MET A 7 -23.05 -21.62 22.12
CA MET A 7 -23.39 -20.80 20.96
C MET A 7 -22.13 -20.15 20.41
N PHE A 8 -21.64 -20.59 19.24
CA PHE A 8 -20.69 -19.83 18.45
C PHE A 8 -21.42 -18.94 17.45
N LEU A 9 -21.22 -17.63 17.61
CA LEU A 9 -21.75 -16.57 16.76
C LEU A 9 -21.37 -16.80 15.29
N ARG A 10 -22.38 -16.87 14.42
CA ARG A 10 -22.20 -16.70 12.98
C ARG A 10 -21.67 -15.29 12.72
N ARG A 11 -20.45 -15.19 12.19
CA ARG A 11 -19.94 -13.99 11.51
C ARG A 11 -20.93 -13.59 10.42
N SER A 12 -21.61 -12.48 10.63
CA SER A 12 -22.47 -11.86 9.63
C SER A 12 -21.60 -11.37 8.48
N GLY A 13 -21.67 -12.05 7.33
CA GLY A 13 -21.18 -11.52 6.08
C GLY A 13 -22.02 -10.28 5.73
N ARG A 14 -21.43 -9.09 5.84
CA ARG A 14 -22.10 -7.85 5.46
C ARG A 14 -22.38 -7.89 3.96
N ALA A 15 -23.65 -7.99 3.61
CA ALA A 15 -24.12 -7.85 2.24
C ALA A 15 -23.95 -6.39 1.82
N PHE A 16 -23.10 -6.17 0.81
CA PHE A 16 -22.95 -4.87 0.17
C PHE A 16 -24.24 -4.55 -0.60
N SER A 17 -25.09 -3.71 0.00
CA SER A 17 -26.34 -3.28 -0.63
C SER A 17 -26.03 -2.48 -1.90
N THR A 18 -26.58 -2.94 -3.02
CA THR A 18 -26.52 -2.27 -4.31
C THR A 18 -27.89 -1.69 -4.63
N ALA A 19 -28.02 -0.36 -4.57
CA ALA A 19 -29.08 0.35 -5.29
C ALA A 19 -28.72 1.83 -5.46
N SER A 20 -28.31 2.18 -6.70
CA SER A 20 -28.74 3.38 -7.42
C SER A 20 -28.81 4.71 -6.65
N THR A 21 -27.67 5.40 -6.49
CA THR A 21 -27.51 6.87 -6.68
C THR A 21 -26.03 7.20 -6.59
N GLY A 22 -25.21 6.82 -7.59
CA GLY A 22 -23.84 7.32 -7.76
C GLY A 22 -22.91 7.42 -6.53
N ARG A 23 -23.18 6.69 -5.45
CA ARG A 23 -22.53 6.80 -4.14
C ARG A 23 -22.52 5.41 -3.53
N ARG A 24 -21.36 4.96 -3.07
CA ARG A 24 -21.17 3.64 -2.48
C ARG A 24 -20.48 3.77 -1.14
N MET A 25 -21.16 3.35 -0.07
CA MET A 25 -20.55 3.25 1.25
C MET A 25 -19.39 2.24 1.23
N LEU A 26 -18.23 2.65 1.76
CA LEU A 26 -17.04 1.80 1.87
C LEU A 26 -16.91 1.20 3.28
N CYS A 27 -16.94 2.06 4.30
CA CYS A 27 -16.72 1.74 5.72
C CYS A 27 -17.16 2.92 6.60
N SER A 28 -17.11 2.77 7.92
CA SER A 28 -17.30 3.92 8.83
C SER A 28 -16.01 4.73 8.98
N LEU A 29 -16.14 6.00 9.32
CA LEU A 29 -15.00 6.87 9.62
C LEU A 29 -14.21 6.37 10.83
N GLN A 30 -14.89 5.81 11.83
CA GLN A 30 -14.24 5.23 13.00
C GLN A 30 -13.40 4.01 12.62
N GLU A 31 -13.91 3.14 11.72
CA GLU A 31 -13.16 1.99 11.23
C GLU A 31 -11.85 2.42 10.55
N LEU A 32 -11.85 3.50 9.75
CA LEU A 32 -10.59 4.01 9.16
C LEU A 32 -9.63 4.62 10.19
N ARG A 33 -10.14 5.26 11.23
CA ARG A 33 -9.29 5.80 12.31
C ARG A 33 -8.64 4.68 13.12
N ASP A 34 -9.37 3.60 13.36
CA ASP A 34 -8.89 2.43 14.11
C ASP A 34 -7.80 1.66 13.34
N LEU A 35 -7.72 1.83 12.02
CA LEU A 35 -6.66 1.26 11.19
C LEU A 35 -5.29 1.94 11.36
N GLN A 36 -5.20 3.05 12.10
CA GLN A 36 -3.95 3.72 12.49
C GLN A 36 -2.95 3.88 11.32
N GLY A 37 -3.40 4.50 10.23
CA GLY A 37 -2.57 4.72 9.05
C GLY A 37 -2.45 3.53 8.09
N LYS A 38 -3.16 2.42 8.31
CA LYS A 38 -3.35 1.37 7.29
C LYS A 38 -4.51 1.70 6.34
N GLY A 39 -4.50 1.07 5.17
CA GLY A 39 -5.57 1.22 4.18
C GLY A 39 -6.57 0.07 4.20
N LEU A 40 -7.80 0.37 3.82
CA LEU A 40 -8.86 -0.60 3.53
C LEU A 40 -8.95 -0.80 2.01
N LYS A 41 -8.65 -2.01 1.53
CA LYS A 41 -8.78 -2.40 0.12
C LYS A 41 -10.25 -2.75 -0.21
N PHE A 42 -10.72 -2.31 -1.38
CA PHE A 42 -12.08 -2.61 -1.87
C PHE A 42 -12.13 -2.78 -3.39
N PRO A 43 -13.02 -3.61 -3.94
CA PRO A 43 -13.17 -3.74 -5.40
C PRO A 43 -13.82 -2.48 -6.00
N LEU A 44 -13.32 -1.94 -7.11
CA LEU A 44 -13.91 -0.75 -7.75
C LEU A 44 -15.24 -1.03 -8.45
N HIS A 45 -15.38 -2.25 -8.98
CA HIS A 45 -16.61 -2.72 -9.58
C HIS A 45 -17.17 -3.87 -8.74
N PRO A 46 -18.49 -3.91 -8.47
CA PRO A 46 -19.11 -5.10 -7.92
C PRO A 46 -18.77 -6.29 -8.83
N PRO A 47 -18.55 -7.50 -8.29
CA PRO A 47 -18.47 -8.67 -9.13
C PRO A 47 -19.77 -8.77 -9.94
N GLU A 48 -19.66 -8.75 -11.26
CA GLU A 48 -20.81 -8.99 -12.15
C GLU A 48 -21.47 -10.31 -11.72
N PRO A 49 -22.81 -10.35 -11.53
CA PRO A 49 -23.50 -11.60 -11.30
C PRO A 49 -23.16 -12.56 -12.45
N LYS A 50 -22.88 -13.83 -12.13
CA LYS A 50 -22.46 -14.87 -13.09
C LYS A 50 -23.45 -15.14 -14.25
N GLU A 51 -24.56 -14.41 -14.35
CA GLU A 51 -25.65 -14.61 -15.31
C GLU A 51 -26.11 -13.32 -16.03
N ALA A 52 -25.40 -12.19 -15.89
CA ALA A 52 -25.79 -10.96 -16.58
C ALA A 52 -25.40 -10.98 -18.07
N ALA A 53 -26.39 -11.15 -18.95
CA ALA A 53 -26.23 -10.98 -20.39
C ALA A 53 -25.69 -9.56 -20.72
N PRO A 54 -24.80 -9.42 -21.72
CA PRO A 54 -24.18 -8.14 -22.03
C PRO A 54 -25.23 -7.14 -22.53
N LYS A 55 -25.40 -6.02 -21.80
CA LYS A 55 -26.21 -4.88 -22.28
C LYS A 55 -25.47 -4.21 -23.45
N ALA A 56 -26.17 -4.04 -24.57
CA ALA A 56 -25.59 -3.78 -25.89
C ALA A 56 -24.95 -2.40 -26.14
N ASP A 57 -25.04 -1.44 -25.21
CA ASP A 57 -24.66 -0.04 -25.51
C ASP A 57 -23.49 0.53 -24.69
N THR A 58 -22.71 -0.30 -23.99
CA THR A 58 -21.53 0.19 -23.24
C THR A 58 -20.26 -0.28 -23.93
N LYS A 59 -19.32 0.64 -24.25
CA LYS A 59 -17.98 0.27 -24.72
C LYS A 59 -17.42 -0.85 -23.83
N PRO A 60 -16.92 -1.97 -24.39
CA PRO A 60 -16.44 -3.07 -23.57
C PRO A 60 -15.28 -2.57 -22.71
N ARG A 61 -15.46 -2.62 -21.38
CA ARG A 61 -14.37 -2.36 -20.44
C ARG A 61 -13.29 -3.41 -20.68
N ARG A 62 -12.01 -3.01 -20.67
CA ARG A 62 -10.94 -4.01 -20.76
C ARG A 62 -11.08 -4.93 -19.54
N ARG A 63 -10.94 -6.24 -19.73
CA ARG A 63 -11.06 -7.24 -18.64
C ARG A 63 -10.22 -6.90 -17.39
N ARG A 64 -9.13 -6.17 -17.60
CA ARG A 64 -8.21 -5.69 -16.56
C ARG A 64 -8.78 -4.59 -15.66
N ASP A 65 -9.75 -3.82 -16.15
CA ASP A 65 -10.38 -2.74 -15.39
C ASP A 65 -11.52 -3.28 -14.50
N LEU A 66 -12.07 -4.46 -14.82
CA LEU A 66 -13.12 -5.15 -14.04
C LEU A 66 -12.62 -5.73 -12.71
N LEU A 67 -11.32 -5.99 -12.60
CA LEU A 67 -10.69 -6.55 -11.39
C LEU A 67 -9.93 -5.49 -10.59
N ALA A 68 -9.98 -4.22 -11.01
CA ALA A 68 -9.24 -3.17 -10.34
C ALA A 68 -9.81 -2.94 -8.93
N THR A 69 -8.93 -2.89 -7.94
CA THR A 69 -9.28 -2.49 -6.58
C THR A 69 -8.90 -1.02 -6.34
N GLY A 70 -9.54 -0.42 -5.36
CA GLY A 70 -9.11 0.82 -4.72
C GLY A 70 -8.70 0.53 -3.29
N PHE A 71 -8.07 1.52 -2.67
CA PHE A 71 -7.88 1.53 -1.23
C PHE A 71 -8.23 2.90 -0.67
N VAL A 72 -8.75 2.92 0.55
CA VAL A 72 -9.12 4.13 1.28
C VAL A 72 -8.44 4.09 2.65
N PHE A 73 -8.00 5.24 3.15
CA PHE A 73 -7.35 5.34 4.45
C PHE A 73 -7.68 6.69 5.08
N PHE A 74 -7.48 6.81 6.39
CA PHE A 74 -7.56 8.09 7.08
C PHE A 74 -6.21 8.80 7.03
N ASN A 75 -6.15 9.98 6.41
CA ASN A 75 -4.94 10.78 6.40
C ASN A 75 -4.88 11.62 7.68
N GLU A 76 -4.00 11.24 8.60
CA GLU A 76 -3.85 11.91 9.90
C GLU A 76 -3.36 13.36 9.77
N LYS A 77 -2.59 13.69 8.73
CA LYS A 77 -2.09 15.07 8.55
C LYS A 77 -3.22 16.02 8.17
N THR A 78 -4.12 15.60 7.30
CA THR A 78 -5.24 16.43 6.82
C THR A 78 -6.54 16.18 7.57
N GLN A 79 -6.57 15.18 8.46
CA GLN A 79 -7.75 14.75 9.23
C GLN A 79 -8.94 14.35 8.33
N GLN A 80 -8.66 13.84 7.13
CA GLN A 80 -9.67 13.49 6.12
C GLN A 80 -9.38 12.13 5.48
N PRO A 81 -10.42 11.37 5.07
CA PRO A 81 -10.22 10.14 4.32
C PRO A 81 -9.70 10.44 2.91
N ARG A 82 -8.78 9.61 2.42
CA ARG A 82 -8.25 9.66 1.05
C ARG A 82 -8.30 8.29 0.42
N ALA A 83 -8.51 8.26 -0.88
CA ALA A 83 -8.63 7.00 -1.61
C ALA A 83 -7.96 7.09 -2.98
N PHE A 84 -7.33 5.99 -3.40
CA PHE A 84 -6.69 5.89 -4.70
C PHE A 84 -7.01 4.54 -5.34
N ILE A 85 -6.91 4.49 -6.67
CA ILE A 85 -6.89 3.21 -7.38
C ILE A 85 -5.62 2.47 -6.98
N ASN A 86 -5.78 1.19 -6.65
CA ASN A 86 -4.69 0.30 -6.32
C ASN A 86 -3.95 -0.13 -7.59
N ARG A 87 -3.29 0.82 -8.25
CA ARG A 87 -2.55 0.55 -9.47
C ARG A 87 -1.37 1.47 -9.59
N CYS A 88 -0.18 0.90 -9.68
CA CYS A 88 1.00 1.67 -9.96
C CYS A 88 0.99 2.17 -11.42
N PRO A 89 1.11 3.48 -11.68
CA PRO A 89 1.17 4.03 -13.04
C PRO A 89 2.45 3.65 -13.80
N HIS A 90 3.46 3.12 -13.12
CA HIS A 90 4.73 2.70 -13.74
C HIS A 90 4.65 1.29 -14.35
N ALA A 91 4.12 0.33 -13.59
CA ALA A 91 4.06 -1.09 -13.96
C ALA A 91 2.64 -1.60 -14.29
N MET A 92 1.60 -0.81 -13.99
CA MET A 92 0.19 -1.18 -14.18
C MET A 92 -0.26 -2.41 -13.36
N LEU A 93 0.44 -2.67 -12.25
CA LEU A 93 0.20 -3.71 -11.24
C LEU A 93 -0.33 -3.08 -9.95
N GLU A 94 -0.92 -3.89 -9.08
CA GLU A 94 -1.35 -3.44 -7.74
C GLU A 94 -0.14 -2.99 -6.89
N LEU A 95 -0.40 -2.10 -5.93
CA LEU A 95 0.64 -1.54 -5.06
C LEU A 95 1.02 -2.51 -3.95
N ASP A 96 0.05 -3.29 -3.46
CA ASP A 96 0.17 -4.29 -2.41
C ASP A 96 0.35 -5.72 -2.96
N PHE A 97 0.61 -6.67 -2.07
CA PHE A 97 0.63 -8.11 -2.36
C PHE A 97 -0.62 -8.81 -1.80
N ASP A 98 -1.79 -8.20 -2.00
CA ASP A 98 -3.08 -8.62 -1.41
C ASP A 98 -3.15 -8.59 0.12
N ASP A 99 -2.18 -7.95 0.77
CA ASP A 99 -2.11 -7.81 2.24
C ASP A 99 -2.77 -6.52 2.76
N SER A 100 -3.26 -5.65 1.85
CA SER A 100 -3.83 -4.33 2.19
C SER A 100 -2.89 -3.42 2.99
N ASP A 101 -1.58 -3.68 2.93
CA ASP A 101 -0.58 -2.83 3.55
C ASP A 101 0.11 -1.98 2.50
N PHE A 102 -0.24 -0.70 2.49
CA PHE A 102 0.11 0.27 1.46
C PHE A 102 1.18 1.27 1.90
N PHE A 103 1.62 1.24 3.16
CA PHE A 103 2.40 2.34 3.74
C PHE A 103 3.79 1.90 4.21
N CYS A 104 4.76 2.80 4.05
CA CYS A 104 6.09 2.68 4.63
C CYS A 104 6.57 4.09 4.97
N GLU A 105 7.00 4.31 6.21
CA GLU A 105 7.42 5.62 6.72
C GLU A 105 6.37 6.74 6.53
N GLY A 106 5.08 6.40 6.57
CA GLY A 106 3.98 7.35 6.34
C GLY A 106 3.74 7.75 4.88
N PHE A 107 4.45 7.14 3.93
CA PHE A 107 4.24 7.32 2.49
C PHE A 107 3.55 6.10 1.88
N ILE A 108 2.83 6.29 0.78
CA ILE A 108 2.27 5.16 0.02
C ILE A 108 3.40 4.49 -0.73
N HIS A 109 3.59 3.19 -0.51
CA HIS A 109 4.68 2.40 -1.04
C HIS A 109 4.15 1.31 -1.98
N CYS A 110 4.62 1.33 -3.22
CA CYS A 110 4.42 0.21 -4.15
C CYS A 110 5.43 -0.89 -3.84
N LYS A 111 4.97 -1.96 -3.19
CA LYS A 111 5.78 -3.11 -2.79
C LYS A 111 6.35 -3.90 -3.97
N VAL A 112 5.74 -3.77 -5.16
CA VAL A 112 6.17 -4.48 -6.37
C VAL A 112 7.50 -3.96 -6.92
N HIS A 113 7.73 -2.64 -6.90
CA HIS A 113 8.94 -2.06 -7.51
C HIS A 113 9.45 -0.81 -6.78
N ALA A 114 9.18 -0.72 -5.49
CA ALA A 114 9.74 0.28 -4.58
C ALA A 114 9.55 1.74 -5.04
N ALA A 115 8.34 2.06 -5.51
CA ALA A 115 7.95 3.44 -5.77
C ALA A 115 7.24 4.04 -4.56
N PHE A 116 7.45 5.33 -4.32
CA PHE A 116 6.81 6.07 -3.24
C PHE A 116 5.94 7.20 -3.78
N PHE A 117 4.77 7.35 -3.16
CA PHE A 117 3.79 8.38 -3.46
C PHE A 117 3.40 9.12 -2.19
N ASP A 118 3.11 10.41 -2.36
CA ASP A 118 2.61 11.24 -1.27
C ASP A 118 1.16 10.85 -0.92
N PRO A 119 0.82 10.62 0.36
CA PRO A 119 -0.53 10.23 0.76
C PRO A 119 -1.56 11.37 0.64
N ASP A 120 -1.11 12.62 0.59
CA ASP A 120 -1.99 13.78 0.50
C ASP A 120 -2.30 14.21 -0.94
N THR A 121 -1.57 13.73 -1.92
CA THR A 121 -1.79 14.18 -3.31
C THR A 121 -1.70 13.04 -4.32
N GLY A 122 -1.17 11.89 -3.92
CA GLY A 122 -0.86 10.78 -4.82
C GLY A 122 0.30 11.08 -5.76
N ILE A 123 0.99 12.23 -5.65
CA ILE A 123 2.11 12.55 -6.54
C ILE A 123 3.22 11.52 -6.34
N CYS A 124 3.87 11.12 -7.44
CA CYS A 124 5.03 10.26 -7.36
C CYS A 124 6.24 11.05 -6.84
N LEU A 125 6.76 10.63 -5.69
CA LEU A 125 7.95 11.19 -5.06
C LEU A 125 9.21 10.47 -5.53
N GLN A 126 9.13 9.16 -5.70
CA GLN A 126 10.23 8.34 -6.17
C GLN A 126 9.69 7.21 -7.04
N GLY A 127 10.12 7.16 -8.30
CA GLY A 127 9.81 6.06 -9.22
C GLY A 127 10.85 4.94 -9.13
N PRO A 128 10.61 3.78 -9.77
CA PRO A 128 11.62 2.73 -9.85
C PRO A 128 12.86 3.24 -10.57
N ILE A 129 14.04 2.90 -10.02
CA ILE A 129 15.38 3.33 -10.48
C ILE A 129 15.58 3.11 -11.99
N SER A 130 14.94 2.10 -12.58
CA SER A 130 15.07 1.72 -13.99
C SER A 130 14.12 2.44 -14.96
N SER A 131 13.20 3.28 -14.49
CA SER A 131 12.15 3.84 -15.37
C SER A 131 12.47 5.25 -15.89
N ARG A 132 12.56 5.40 -17.21
CA ARG A 132 12.58 6.70 -17.92
C ARG A 132 11.17 7.25 -18.21
N LYS A 133 10.12 6.63 -17.68
CA LYS A 133 8.74 7.07 -17.91
C LYS A 133 8.43 8.27 -17.01
N ALA A 134 7.59 9.19 -17.49
CA ALA A 134 7.09 10.29 -16.69
C ALA A 134 6.55 9.78 -15.34
N LEU A 135 7.00 10.41 -14.24
CA LEU A 135 6.61 10.14 -12.86
C LEU A 135 5.14 10.53 -12.64
N ARG A 136 4.22 9.75 -13.21
CA ARG A 136 2.78 9.96 -13.02
C ARG A 136 2.40 9.60 -11.58
N GLY A 137 1.52 10.40 -10.99
CA GLY A 137 0.92 10.12 -9.69
C GLY A 137 -0.14 9.04 -9.76
N LEU A 138 -0.57 8.59 -8.58
CA LEU A 138 -1.71 7.70 -8.42
C LEU A 138 -3.01 8.37 -8.88
N ASP A 139 -3.96 7.53 -9.28
CA ASP A 139 -5.28 7.99 -9.69
C ASP A 139 -6.18 8.06 -8.46
N GLU A 140 -6.60 9.28 -8.10
CA GLU A 140 -7.42 9.55 -6.92
C GLU A 140 -8.89 9.15 -7.11
N LEU A 141 -9.47 8.57 -6.06
CA LEU A 141 -10.87 8.24 -5.96
C LEU A 141 -11.54 9.24 -5.02
N ARG A 142 -12.61 9.90 -5.50
CA ARG A 142 -13.36 10.87 -4.69
C ARG A 142 -14.16 10.16 -3.60
N VAL A 143 -13.86 10.49 -2.35
CA VAL A 143 -14.59 10.03 -1.17
C VAL A 143 -15.09 11.21 -0.35
N GLU A 144 -16.27 11.07 0.25
CA GLU A 144 -16.89 12.05 1.15
C GLU A 144 -17.30 11.35 2.46
N VAL A 145 -17.32 12.12 3.55
CA VAL A 145 -17.90 11.67 4.82
C VAL A 145 -19.37 12.10 4.87
N HIS A 146 -20.27 11.14 5.03
CA HIS A 146 -21.69 11.38 5.23
C HIS A 146 -22.12 10.81 6.58
N GLY A 147 -22.33 11.69 7.56
CA GLY A 147 -22.57 11.26 8.95
C GLY A 147 -21.32 10.58 9.50
N GLU A 148 -21.43 9.29 9.83
CA GLU A 148 -20.32 8.47 10.32
C GLU A 148 -19.70 7.59 9.24
N ASP A 149 -20.18 7.66 8.00
CA ASP A 149 -19.80 6.75 6.92
C ASP A 149 -18.91 7.43 5.88
N VAL A 150 -17.93 6.67 5.36
CA VAL A 150 -17.09 7.06 4.24
C VAL A 150 -17.68 6.50 2.96
N VAL A 151 -17.98 7.39 2.01
CA VAL A 151 -18.74 7.10 0.80
C VAL A 151 -17.92 7.45 -0.44
N LEU A 152 -17.76 6.49 -1.34
CA LEU A 152 -17.18 6.66 -2.66
C LEU A 152 -18.18 7.30 -3.61
N LEU A 153 -17.76 8.35 -4.33
CA LEU A 153 -18.57 9.00 -5.35
C LEU A 153 -18.33 8.36 -6.73
N ALA A 154 -19.41 8.09 -7.47
CA ALA A 154 -19.41 7.43 -8.77
C ALA A 154 -19.17 8.39 -9.95
N GLU A 155 -19.33 9.70 -9.75
CA GLU A 155 -19.00 10.72 -10.75
C GLU A 155 -17.48 10.88 -10.89
N GLN A 156 -16.85 9.88 -11.50
CA GLN A 156 -15.45 9.93 -11.96
C GLN A 156 -15.37 10.28 -13.47
N SER A 157 -16.50 10.58 -14.11
CA SER A 157 -16.71 10.31 -15.54
C SER A 157 -16.26 11.38 -16.55
N LYS A 158 -15.58 12.47 -16.18
CA LYS A 158 -15.12 13.46 -17.19
C LYS A 158 -13.72 14.04 -17.04
N ALA A 159 -13.03 13.88 -15.92
CA ALA A 159 -11.62 14.27 -15.88
C ALA A 159 -10.81 13.14 -16.49
N ARG A 160 -10.18 13.40 -17.64
CA ARG A 160 -9.12 12.53 -18.17
C ARG A 160 -8.16 12.24 -17.02
N PHE A 161 -7.79 10.97 -16.87
CA PHE A 161 -6.70 10.48 -16.03
C PHE A 161 -5.38 11.12 -16.50
N THR A 162 -5.20 12.39 -16.19
CA THR A 162 -3.94 13.09 -16.21
C THR A 162 -3.73 13.50 -14.77
N SER A 163 -2.96 12.70 -14.04
CA SER A 163 -2.44 13.00 -12.73
C SER A 163 -1.41 14.15 -12.80
N MET A 164 -1.86 15.29 -13.29
CA MET A 164 -1.45 16.58 -12.77
C MET A 164 -2.74 17.33 -12.45
N PRO A 165 -2.99 17.72 -11.19
CA PRO A 165 -3.91 18.83 -10.99
C PRO A 165 -3.41 19.98 -11.86
N ALA A 166 -4.31 20.62 -12.59
CA ALA A 166 -4.03 21.92 -13.20
C ALA A 166 -3.85 22.92 -12.04
N TYR A 167 -2.66 22.92 -11.45
CA TYR A 167 -2.23 23.86 -10.43
C TYR A 167 -0.96 24.52 -10.95
N ASP A 168 -0.97 25.84 -10.96
CA ASP A 168 -0.03 26.70 -11.67
C ASP A 168 1.45 26.43 -11.31
N SER A 169 2.33 26.63 -12.27
CA SER A 169 3.43 25.70 -12.63
C SER A 169 4.75 25.86 -11.84
N GLN A 170 4.75 26.43 -10.63
CA GLN A 170 5.98 26.58 -9.81
C GLN A 170 5.83 26.03 -8.38
N GLU A 171 4.66 26.20 -7.76
CA GLU A 171 4.31 25.61 -6.45
C GLU A 171 4.34 24.06 -6.42
N PRO A 172 3.90 23.32 -7.48
CA PRO A 172 3.87 21.86 -7.46
C PRO A 172 5.25 21.22 -7.38
N GLU A 173 6.28 21.84 -7.96
CA GLU A 173 7.65 21.32 -7.91
C GLU A 173 8.31 21.57 -6.55
N ALA A 174 8.06 22.72 -5.94
CA ALA A 174 8.57 23.05 -4.62
C ALA A 174 8.01 22.09 -3.56
N TYR A 175 6.69 21.88 -3.55
CA TYR A 175 6.02 20.89 -2.69
C TYR A 175 6.58 19.48 -2.93
N LYS A 176 6.72 19.06 -4.19
CA LYS A 176 7.29 17.75 -4.50
C LYS A 176 8.71 17.60 -3.98
N ARG A 177 9.58 18.61 -4.13
CA ARG A 177 10.95 18.60 -3.61
C ARG A 177 11.01 18.58 -2.09
N GLU A 178 10.10 19.26 -1.43
CA GLU A 178 9.92 19.17 0.02
C GLU A 178 9.54 17.75 0.44
N LYS A 179 8.50 17.16 -0.15
CA LYS A 179 8.08 15.78 0.14
C LYS A 179 9.12 14.73 -0.21
N GLN A 180 9.92 14.95 -1.26
CA GLN A 180 11.08 14.11 -1.57
C GLN A 180 12.16 14.19 -0.48
N ARG A 181 12.38 15.36 0.12
CA ARG A 181 13.31 15.50 1.26
C ARG A 181 12.77 14.80 2.51
N GLU A 182 11.48 14.97 2.83
CA GLU A 182 10.84 14.25 3.94
C GLU A 182 10.96 12.73 3.76
N LEU A 183 10.68 12.21 2.56
CA LEU A 183 10.83 10.80 2.23
C LEU A 183 12.29 10.34 2.40
N ALA A 184 13.25 11.09 1.87
CA ALA A 184 14.66 10.75 1.97
C ALA A 184 15.13 10.71 3.43
N GLU A 185 14.71 11.66 4.26
CA GLU A 185 15.02 11.69 5.68
C GLU A 185 14.40 10.51 6.43
N ALA A 186 13.13 10.19 6.15
CA ALA A 186 12.45 9.06 6.80
C ALA A 186 13.09 7.71 6.43
N LEU A 187 13.44 7.52 5.15
CA LEU A 187 14.17 6.34 4.69
C LEU A 187 15.58 6.27 5.28
N ALA A 188 16.27 7.40 5.43
CA ALA A 188 17.59 7.47 6.05
C ALA A 188 17.54 7.03 7.52
N LYS A 189 16.56 7.53 8.29
CA LYS A 189 16.32 7.12 9.70
C LYS A 189 16.02 5.62 9.83
N ARG A 190 15.24 5.05 8.90
CA ARG A 190 15.03 3.59 8.86
C ARG A 190 16.33 2.83 8.61
N SER A 191 17.22 3.42 7.81
CA SER A 191 18.52 2.84 7.47
C SER A 191 19.63 3.14 8.47
N ASP A 192 19.35 3.77 9.61
CA ASP A 192 20.33 3.98 10.69
C ASP A 192 20.79 2.62 11.23
N MET A 193 21.77 2.09 10.50
CA MET A 193 23.00 1.38 10.82
C MET A 193 22.98 0.25 11.86
N SER A 194 22.12 0.29 12.86
CA SER A 194 22.00 -0.73 13.91
C SER A 194 21.79 -2.14 13.38
N GLU A 195 20.87 -2.37 12.43
CA GLU A 195 20.58 -3.72 11.94
C GLU A 195 21.73 -4.30 11.10
N VAL A 196 22.36 -3.46 10.27
CA VAL A 196 23.49 -3.87 9.42
C VAL A 196 24.77 -4.00 10.24
N GLU A 197 25.02 -3.09 11.19
CA GLU A 197 26.16 -3.15 12.12
C GLU A 197 26.04 -4.36 13.05
N GLU A 198 24.85 -4.68 13.55
CA GLU A 198 24.63 -5.89 14.34
C GLU A 198 24.89 -7.16 13.53
N ILE A 199 24.45 -7.21 12.27
CA ILE A 199 24.73 -8.35 11.39
C ILE A 199 26.23 -8.45 11.13
N GLN A 200 26.91 -7.34 10.86
CA GLN A 200 28.36 -7.29 10.65
C GLN A 200 29.13 -7.72 11.90
N GLN A 201 28.70 -7.28 13.09
CA GLN A 201 29.31 -7.63 14.37
C GLN A 201 29.13 -9.13 14.67
N ARG A 202 27.93 -9.68 14.46
CA ARG A 202 27.68 -11.13 14.60
C ARG A 202 28.52 -11.95 13.63
N LEU A 203 28.71 -11.48 12.39
CA LEU A 203 29.58 -12.14 11.41
C LEU A 203 31.05 -12.08 11.82
N HIS A 204 31.49 -10.92 12.32
CA HIS A 204 32.85 -10.72 12.82
C HIS A 204 33.14 -11.67 14.00
N GLU A 205 32.27 -11.73 15.00
CA GLU A 205 32.40 -12.64 16.14
C GLU A 205 32.47 -14.11 15.73
N LYS A 206 31.60 -14.55 14.80
CA LYS A 206 31.64 -15.91 14.25
C LYS A 206 32.96 -16.21 13.54
N THR A 207 33.48 -15.23 12.81
CA THR A 207 34.76 -15.36 12.09
C THR A 207 35.92 -15.52 13.07
N MET A 208 35.98 -14.68 14.10
CA MET A 208 37.03 -14.73 15.12
C MET A 208 36.96 -16.01 15.97
N ALA A 209 35.76 -16.50 16.30
CA ALA A 209 35.57 -17.77 16.99
C ALA A 209 36.09 -18.95 16.16
N ARG A 210 35.85 -18.93 14.84
CA ARG A 210 36.32 -19.97 13.92
C ARG A 210 37.84 -19.95 13.78
N LEU A 211 38.47 -18.77 13.73
CA LEU A 211 39.93 -18.65 13.71
C LEU A 211 40.56 -19.22 14.99
N LYS A 212 40.00 -18.91 16.17
CA LYS A 212 40.46 -19.50 17.44
C LYS A 212 40.36 -21.02 17.47
N GLN A 213 39.29 -21.58 16.88
CA GLN A 213 39.15 -23.04 16.76
C GLN A 213 40.27 -23.63 15.89
N TYR A 214 40.60 -22.98 14.76
CA TYR A 214 41.72 -23.43 13.92
C TYR A 214 43.06 -23.36 14.65
N GLU A 215 43.34 -22.29 15.40
CA GLU A 215 44.56 -22.17 16.21
C GLU A 215 44.64 -23.26 17.29
N GLN A 216 43.53 -23.57 17.96
CA GLN A 216 43.47 -24.64 18.95
C GLN A 216 43.66 -26.04 18.34
N MET A 217 43.13 -26.27 17.13
CA MET A 217 43.33 -27.52 16.39
C MET A 217 44.79 -27.69 15.94
N ASP A 218 45.45 -26.61 15.55
CA ASP A 218 46.86 -26.64 15.12
C ASP A 218 47.83 -26.85 16.29
N GLN A 219 47.45 -26.38 17.50
CA GLN A 219 48.19 -26.59 18.75
C GLN A 219 47.93 -27.96 19.41
N ALA A 220 46.98 -28.75 18.91
CA ALA A 220 46.68 -30.07 19.48
C ALA A 220 47.83 -31.06 19.20
N PRO A 221 48.33 -31.79 20.21
CA PRO A 221 49.48 -32.67 20.04
C PRO A 221 49.15 -33.79 19.05
N ARG A 222 49.93 -33.87 17.96
CA ARG A 222 49.82 -34.96 16.99
C ARG A 222 50.18 -36.27 17.70
N LYS A 223 49.18 -37.13 17.96
CA LYS A 223 49.41 -38.45 18.56
C LYS A 223 50.39 -39.24 17.67
N ALA A 224 51.55 -39.59 18.24
CA ALA A 224 52.51 -40.46 17.57
C ALA A 224 51.87 -41.84 17.36
N LYS A 225 51.76 -42.25 16.10
CA LYS A 225 51.32 -43.60 15.73
C LYS A 225 52.40 -44.59 16.20
N LYS A 226 52.05 -45.49 17.13
CA LYS A 226 52.79 -46.71 17.43
C LYS A 226 52.37 -47.81 16.48
#